data_AF-A0A162EQ79-F1
#
_entry.id   AF-A0A162EQ79-F1
#
_cell.length_a   1.000
_cell.length_b   1.000
_cell.length_c   1.000
_cell.angle_alpha   90.00
_cell.angle_beta   90.00
_cell.angle_gamma   90.00
#
_symmetry.space_group_name_H-M   'P 1'
#
loop_
_entity.id
_entity.type
_entity.pdbx_description
1 polymer ?
#
loop_
_entity_poly.entity_id
_entity_poly.type
_entity_poly.pdbx_seq_one_letter_code
_entity_poly.pdbx_strand_id
1 'polypeptide(L)'
;MNPILGIPFIIGPLITGSLAYVLTITGVVPMMMARLPFTVPGPLGAFISTNWSVPALILSCVNFVIDLVIYYPFFKVFEKQQLSKE
;
A
#
# COMPACT_ATOMS: atom_id res chain seq x y z
N MET A 1 -20.44 -10.26 1.72
CA MET A 1 -19.08 -9.69 1.48
C MET A 1 -18.74 -9.98 0.03
N ASN A 2 -18.36 -8.99 -0.77
CA ASN A 2 -18.10 -9.23 -2.18
C ASN A 2 -16.75 -9.95 -2.36
N PRO A 3 -16.72 -11.22 -2.80
CA PRO A 3 -15.47 -11.99 -2.93
C PRO A 3 -14.46 -11.34 -3.89
N ILE A 4 -14.96 -10.53 -4.83
CA ILE A 4 -14.15 -9.90 -5.89
C ILE A 4 -13.24 -8.81 -5.33
N LEU A 5 -13.67 -8.09 -4.29
CA LEU A 5 -12.84 -7.09 -3.61
C LEU A 5 -11.97 -7.73 -2.52
N GLY A 6 -12.24 -8.97 -2.11
CA GLY A 6 -11.38 -9.70 -1.17
C GLY A 6 -10.02 -10.09 -1.78
N ILE A 7 -9.98 -10.37 -3.09
CA ILE A 7 -8.76 -10.71 -3.82
C ILE A 7 -7.71 -9.57 -3.79
N PRO A 8 -8.02 -8.33 -4.22
CA PRO A 8 -7.06 -7.24 -4.17
C PRO A 8 -6.70 -6.85 -2.73
N PHE A 9 -7.62 -7.05 -1.76
CA PHE A 9 -7.36 -6.77 -0.35
C PHE A 9 -6.30 -7.70 0.28
N ILE A 10 -6.17 -8.93 -0.22
CA ILE A 10 -5.14 -9.87 0.23
C ILE A 10 -3.85 -9.68 -0.57
N ILE A 11 -3.96 -9.56 -1.89
CA ILE A 11 -2.82 -9.49 -2.80
C ILE A 11 -2.07 -8.16 -2.67
N GLY A 12 -2.76 -7.04 -2.49
CA GLY A 12 -2.15 -5.71 -2.35
C GLY A 12 -1.13 -5.65 -1.19
N PRO A 13 -1.54 -5.93 0.06
CA PRO A 13 -0.64 -5.95 1.21
C PRO A 13 0.49 -7.00 1.10
N LEU A 14 0.24 -8.12 0.42
CA LEU A 14 1.26 -9.13 0.16
C LEU A 14 2.37 -8.58 -0.73
N ILE A 15 2.01 -7.88 -1.82
CA ILE A 15 2.98 -7.31 -2.76
C ILE A 15 3.70 -6.12 -2.14
N THR A 16 2.96 -5.16 -1.58
CA THR A 16 3.54 -3.95 -0.98
C THR A 16 4.39 -4.28 0.25
N GLY A 17 3.97 -5.26 1.07
CA GLY A 17 4.73 -5.77 2.21
C GLY A 17 6.02 -6.48 1.78
N SER A 18 5.97 -7.33 0.76
CA SER A 18 7.16 -8.00 0.22
C SER A 18 8.16 -7.00 -0.36
N LEU A 19 7.68 -6.00 -1.12
CA LEU A 19 8.50 -4.94 -1.69
C LEU A 19 9.17 -4.10 -0.61
N ALA A 20 8.40 -3.68 0.41
CA ALA A 20 8.92 -2.90 1.53
C ALA A 20 9.97 -3.68 2.32
N TYR A 21 9.76 -4.98 2.53
CA TYR A 21 10.75 -5.85 3.18
C TYR A 21 12.06 -5.90 2.40
N VAL A 22 11.99 -6.18 1.09
CA VAL A 22 13.18 -6.25 0.21
C VAL A 22 13.95 -4.93 0.20
N LEU A 23 13.26 -3.80 0.13
CA LEU A 23 13.89 -2.47 0.13
C LEU A 23 14.50 -2.10 1.49
N THR A 24 13.96 -2.63 2.58
CA THR A 24 14.52 -2.43 3.92
C THR A 24 15.79 -3.28 4.10
N ILE A 25 15.79 -4.55 3.69
CA ILE A 25 16.98 -5.43 3.82
C ILE A 25 18.13 -5.04 2.89
N THR A 26 17.83 -4.45 1.74
CA THR A 26 18.84 -3.95 0.78
C THR A 26 19.43 -2.61 1.18
N GLY A 27 18.94 -2.00 2.28
CA GLY A 27 19.44 -0.72 2.79
C GLY A 27 18.98 0.50 1.98
N VAL A 28 18.08 0.32 1.01
CA VAL A 28 17.50 1.41 0.21
C VAL A 28 16.57 2.26 1.08
N VAL A 29 15.83 1.63 1.99
CA VAL A 29 14.98 2.30 2.98
C VAL A 29 15.52 2.02 4.38
N PRO A 30 15.73 3.04 5.22
CA PRO A 30 16.21 2.82 6.58
C PRO A 30 15.19 2.08 7.43
N MET A 31 15.70 1.33 8.40
CA MET A 31 14.89 0.65 9.40
C MET A 31 14.00 1.64 10.17
N MET A 32 12.81 1.17 10.55
CA MET A 32 11.87 1.97 11.33
C MET A 32 12.45 2.31 12.72
N MET A 33 12.68 3.61 12.98
CA MET A 33 13.16 4.14 14.26
C MET A 33 12.03 4.33 15.28
N ALA A 34 10.81 4.66 14.83
CA ALA A 34 9.68 4.91 15.72
C ALA A 34 8.39 4.27 15.20
N ARG A 35 7.62 3.63 16.09
CA ARG A 35 6.25 3.18 15.79
C ARG A 35 5.30 4.37 15.93
N LEU A 36 4.90 4.96 14.80
CA LEU A 36 3.88 6.01 14.79
C LEU A 36 2.46 5.42 14.91
N PRO A 37 1.50 6.19 15.45
CA PRO A 37 0.11 5.76 15.49
C PRO A 37 -0.47 5.65 14.08
N PHE A 38 -1.44 4.76 13.89
CA PHE A 38 -2.10 4.53 12.60
C PHE A 38 -2.89 5.74 12.07
N THR A 39 -3.07 6.78 12.91
CA THR A 39 -3.75 8.04 12.55
C THR A 39 -2.87 8.97 11.72
N VAL A 40 -1.57 8.70 11.60
CA VAL A 40 -0.67 9.50 10.77
C VAL A 40 -0.87 9.11 9.29
N PRO A 41 -1.00 10.09 8.38
CA PRO A 41 -1.13 9.81 6.95
C PRO A 41 0.06 8.97 6.45
N GLY A 42 -0.21 7.87 5.75
CA GLY A 42 0.80 6.86 5.38
C GLY A 42 2.15 7.42 4.90
N PRO A 43 2.20 8.32 3.89
CA PRO A 43 3.45 8.89 3.40
C PRO A 43 4.23 9.69 4.45
N LEU A 44 3.54 10.48 5.27
CA LEU A 44 4.15 11.24 6.37
C LEU A 44 4.58 10.31 7.50
N GLY A 45 3.81 9.27 7.78
CA GLY A 45 4.13 8.25 8.78
C GLY A 45 5.40 7.49 8.42
N ALA A 46 5.57 7.10 7.16
CA ALA A 46 6.79 6.44 6.66
C ALA A 46 8.02 7.35 6.73
N PHE A 47 7.86 8.64 6.44
CA PHE A 47 8.94 9.61 6.48
C PHE A 47 9.43 9.90 7.90
N ILE A 48 8.50 10.10 8.83
CA ILE A 48 8.83 10.39 10.24
C ILE A 48 9.34 9.14 10.96
N SER A 49 8.78 7.96 10.65
CA SER A 49 9.17 6.69 11.29
C SER A 49 10.60 6.29 10.98
N THR A 50 11.18 6.78 9.87
CA THR A 50 12.50 6.42 9.36
C THR A 50 13.52 7.56 9.48
N ASN A 51 13.28 8.52 10.39
CA ASN A 51 14.16 9.66 10.65
C ASN A 51 14.32 10.63 9.45
N TRP A 52 13.20 11.10 8.90
CA TRP A 52 13.17 12.07 7.78
C TRP A 52 13.85 11.53 6.51
N SER A 53 13.68 10.24 6.23
CA SER A 53 14.29 9.60 5.08
C SER A 53 13.44 9.73 3.82
N VAL A 54 13.93 10.51 2.85
CA VAL A 54 13.30 10.69 1.53
C VAL A 54 12.96 9.36 0.82
N PRO A 55 13.84 8.31 0.81
CA PRO A 55 13.48 7.05 0.16
C PRO A 55 12.29 6.33 0.82
N ALA A 56 12.04 6.50 2.13
CA ALA A 56 10.86 5.93 2.79
C ALA A 56 9.56 6.62 2.34
N LEU A 57 9.61 7.94 2.10
CA LEU A 57 8.49 8.70 1.57
C LEU A 57 8.16 8.25 0.14
N ILE A 58 9.19 8.08 -0.70
CA ILE A 58 9.03 7.59 -2.08
C ILE A 58 8.43 6.18 -2.08
N LEU A 59 8.93 5.28 -1.24
CA LEU A 59 8.39 3.92 -1.12
C LEU A 59 6.91 3.93 -0.72
N SER A 60 6.50 4.79 0.22
CA SER A 60 5.10 4.88 0.63
C SER A 60 4.20 5.36 -0.51
N CYS A 61 4.64 6.35 -1.29
CA CYS A 61 3.93 6.78 -2.50
C CYS A 61 3.86 5.67 -3.56
N VAL A 62 4.96 4.93 -3.78
CA VAL A 62 5.00 3.80 -4.73
C VAL A 62 4.04 2.70 -4.30
N ASN A 63 4.01 2.34 -3.01
CA ASN A 63 3.06 1.35 -2.48
C ASN A 63 1.61 1.79 -2.69
N PHE A 64 1.30 3.08 -2.48
CA PHE A 64 -0.03 3.61 -2.76
C PHE A 64 -0.42 3.50 -4.24
N VAL A 65 0.52 3.78 -5.15
CA VAL A 65 0.29 3.62 -6.60
C VAL A 65 0.11 2.15 -6.98
N ILE A 66 0.91 1.24 -6.40
CA ILE A 66 0.79 -0.20 -6.63
C ILE A 66 -0.59 -0.69 -6.18
N ASP A 67 -1.03 -0.31 -4.98
CA ASP A 67 -2.36 -0.67 -4.49
C ASP A 67 -3.45 -0.10 -5.38
N LEU A 68 -3.34 1.15 -5.84
CA LEU A 68 -4.30 1.72 -6.81
C LEU A 68 -4.35 0.92 -8.12
N VAL A 69 -3.20 0.54 -8.68
CA VAL A 69 -3.12 -0.23 -9.92
C VAL A 69 -3.69 -1.64 -9.74
N ILE A 70 -3.43 -2.27 -8.59
CA ILE A 70 -4.01 -3.58 -8.27
C ILE A 70 -5.52 -3.46 -8.08
N TYR A 71 -6.01 -2.42 -7.39
CA TYR A 71 -7.42 -2.29 -7.06
C TYR A 71 -8.27 -1.87 -8.27
N TYR A 72 -7.73 -1.05 -9.18
CA TYR A 72 -8.44 -0.51 -10.34
C TYR A 72 -9.16 -1.56 -11.22
N PRO A 73 -8.52 -2.66 -11.68
CA PRO A 73 -9.20 -3.65 -12.50
C PRO A 73 -10.34 -4.36 -11.75
N PHE A 74 -10.15 -4.68 -10.47
CA PHE A 74 -11.18 -5.33 -9.64
C PHE A 74 -12.34 -4.38 -9.33
N PHE A 75 -12.04 -3.11 -9.12
CA PHE A 75 -13.05 -2.07 -8.93
C PHE A 75 -13.93 -1.93 -10.18
N LYS A 76 -13.35 -1.93 -11.38
CA LYS A 76 -14.10 -1.86 -12.65
C LYS A 76 -15.00 -3.08 -12.88
N VAL A 77 -14.55 -4.27 -12.47
CA VAL A 77 -15.38 -5.49 -12.50
C VAL A 77 -16.53 -5.38 -11.50
N PHE A 78 -16.26 -4.84 -10.31
CA PHE A 78 -17.28 -4.61 -9.30
C PHE A 78 -18.34 -3.61 -9.74
N GLU A 79 -17.91 -2.48 -10.32
CA GLU A 79 -18.79 -1.43 -10.87
C GLU A 79 -19.77 -2.02 -11.90
N LYS A 80 -19.28 -2.83 -12.84
CA LYS A 80 -20.14 -3.52 -13.83
C LYS A 80 -21.16 -4.45 -13.19
N GLN A 81 -20.80 -5.12 -12.09
CA GLN A 81 -21.73 -6.01 -11.38
C GLN A 81 -22.79 -5.25 -10.57
N GLN A 82 -22.51 -4.04 -10.11
CA GLN A 82 -23.50 -3.18 -9.46
C GLN A 82 -24.46 -2.60 -10.49
N LEU A 83 -23.94 -2.09 -11.60
CA LEU A 83 -24.74 -1.56 -12.72
C LEU A 83 -25.66 -2.60 -13.37
N SER A 84 -25.32 -3.89 -13.33
CA SER A 84 -26.19 -4.96 -13.81
C SER A 84 -27.23 -5.43 -12.79
N LYS A 85 -27.10 -4.99 -11.53
CA LYS A 85 -28.04 -5.30 -10.44
C LYS A 85 -29.08 -4.19 -10.23
N GLU A 86 -28.77 -2.97 -10.66
CA GLU A 86 -29.75 -1.90 -10.90
C GLU A 86 -30.51 -2.16 -12.21
#